data_AF-A0A4Q1F4B4-F1
#
_entry.id   AF-A0A4Q1F4B4-F1
#
_cell.length_a   1.000
_cell.length_b   1.000
_cell.length_c   1.000
_cell.angle_alpha   90.00
_cell.angle_beta   90.00
_cell.angle_gamma   90.00
#
_symmetry.space_group_name_H-M   'P 1'
#
loop_
_entity.id
_entity.type
_entity.pdbx_description
1 polymer ?
#
loop_
_entity_poly.entity_id
_entity_poly.type
_entity_poly.pdbx_seq_one_letter_code
_entity_poly.pdbx_strand_id
1 'polypeptide(L)'
;MKTKILTLAVVTLLLASCGTKKTTAATAETTVPASKTVKAAELTPELAEGKNLYDNSCARCHKLYEPKDFTKEDWQPILVRMQKKAKLDDVKMASITNYIHSQL
;
A
#
# COMPACT_ATOMS: atom_id res chain seq x y z
N MET A 1 -21.14 23.14 -47.79
CA MET A 1 -22.46 22.49 -47.57
C MET A 1 -22.43 21.10 -48.20
N LYS A 2 -22.98 20.10 -47.49
CA LYS A 2 -23.14 18.68 -47.91
C LYS A 2 -21.79 17.99 -48.22
N THR A 3 -21.21 17.19 -47.34
CA THR A 3 -21.77 15.91 -46.90
C THR A 3 -21.15 15.52 -45.54
N LYS A 4 -21.92 15.72 -44.47
CA LYS A 4 -21.75 14.93 -43.25
C LYS A 4 -22.36 13.55 -43.53
N ILE A 5 -21.84 12.54 -42.85
CA ILE A 5 -22.39 11.17 -42.75
C ILE A 5 -21.89 10.24 -43.86
N LEU A 6 -20.74 9.61 -43.63
CA LEU A 6 -20.59 8.16 -43.82
C LEU A 6 -19.38 7.68 -43.01
N THR A 7 -19.57 6.59 -42.26
CA THR A 7 -18.54 5.69 -41.68
C THR A 7 -17.56 6.33 -40.68
N LEU A 8 -17.72 6.32 -39.35
CA LEU A 8 -18.19 5.28 -38.41
C LEU A 8 -17.50 3.93 -38.62
N ALA A 9 -16.25 3.80 -38.14
CA ALA A 9 -15.60 2.56 -37.64
C ALA A 9 -14.06 2.71 -37.54
N VAL A 10 -13.54 3.51 -36.60
CA VAL A 10 -12.11 3.48 -36.21
C VAL A 10 -12.03 3.51 -34.68
N VAL A 11 -12.68 2.55 -34.03
CA VAL A 11 -12.53 2.26 -32.61
C VAL A 11 -12.78 0.76 -32.49
N THR A 12 -11.72 -0.06 -32.43
CA THR A 12 -11.71 -1.44 -31.85
C THR A 12 -10.45 -2.25 -32.21
N LEU A 13 -9.24 -1.69 -32.18
CA LEU A 13 -8.07 -2.57 -32.35
C LEU A 13 -6.82 -2.05 -31.64
N LEU A 14 -6.72 -2.25 -30.33
CA LEU A 14 -5.47 -2.07 -29.56
C LEU A 14 -5.48 -2.77 -28.19
N LEU A 15 -6.07 -3.98 -28.09
CA LEU A 15 -5.98 -4.81 -26.89
C LEU A 15 -5.57 -6.24 -27.26
N ALA A 16 -4.29 -6.42 -27.56
CA ALA A 16 -3.66 -7.74 -27.66
C ALA A 16 -2.18 -7.64 -27.23
N SER A 17 -1.95 -7.37 -25.95
CA SER A 17 -0.63 -7.53 -25.33
C SER A 17 -0.78 -7.98 -23.88
N CYS A 18 -1.27 -9.20 -23.70
CA CYS A 18 -1.04 -9.99 -22.50
C CYS A 18 -0.63 -11.40 -22.95
N GLY A 19 0.63 -11.53 -23.33
CA GLY A 19 1.32 -12.82 -23.37
C GLY A 19 2.04 -13.03 -22.05
N THR A 20 1.64 -14.03 -21.27
CA THR A 20 2.55 -14.91 -20.52
C THR A 20 1.77 -16.11 -20.02
N LYS A 21 2.14 -17.26 -20.60
CA LYS A 21 1.82 -18.59 -20.09
C LYS A 21 2.57 -18.78 -18.76
N LYS A 22 1.90 -19.25 -17.71
CA LYS A 22 2.61 -19.96 -16.63
C LYS A 22 1.71 -21.01 -15.96
N THR A 23 1.88 -22.22 -16.47
CA THR A 23 1.97 -23.53 -15.81
C THR A 23 1.58 -23.61 -14.32
N THR A 24 0.55 -24.42 -14.08
CA THR A 24 0.30 -25.15 -12.84
C THR A 24 1.47 -26.10 -12.55
N ALA A 25 2.07 -25.99 -11.36
CA ALA A 25 2.92 -27.04 -10.78
C ALA A 25 2.69 -27.09 -9.27
N ALA A 26 2.44 -28.30 -8.77
CA ALA A 26 2.20 -28.63 -7.39
C ALA A 26 3.47 -28.51 -6.52
N THR A 27 3.23 -28.32 -5.21
CA THR A 27 3.98 -28.73 -4.02
C THR A 27 5.51 -28.86 -4.13
N ALA A 28 6.20 -28.03 -3.36
CA ALA A 28 7.35 -28.44 -2.58
C ALA A 28 7.44 -27.57 -1.30
N GLU A 29 7.34 -28.23 -0.15
CA GLU A 29 7.75 -27.70 1.14
C GLU A 29 9.24 -27.31 1.08
N THR A 30 9.59 -26.13 1.59
CA THR A 30 10.88 -25.89 2.25
C THR A 30 10.73 -24.68 3.16
N THR A 31 11.00 -24.98 4.42
CA THR A 31 11.16 -24.13 5.58
C THR A 31 12.10 -22.95 5.34
N VAL A 32 11.63 -21.74 5.69
CA VAL A 32 12.51 -20.64 6.10
C VAL A 32 11.93 -20.03 7.38
N PRO A 33 12.71 -19.94 8.47
CA PRO A 33 12.20 -19.71 9.81
C PRO A 33 11.93 -18.22 10.11
N ALA A 34 10.96 -18.01 11.01
CA ALA A 34 10.76 -16.81 11.83
C ALA A 34 10.51 -15.49 11.09
N SER A 35 9.40 -15.41 10.36
CA SER A 35 8.62 -14.17 10.38
C SER A 35 8.20 -13.96 11.84
N LYS A 36 8.81 -12.96 12.49
CA LYS A 36 8.44 -12.53 13.83
C LYS A 36 6.94 -12.31 13.80
N THR A 37 6.24 -13.25 14.40
CA THR A 37 4.81 -13.22 14.60
C THR A 37 4.57 -12.07 15.58
N VAL A 38 4.44 -10.85 15.05
CA VAL A 38 3.76 -9.79 15.78
C VAL A 38 2.33 -10.27 15.84
N LYS A 39 2.07 -10.96 16.96
CA LYS A 39 0.79 -11.26 17.56
C LYS A 39 -0.35 -10.66 16.75
N ALA A 40 -0.95 -11.48 15.89
CA ALA A 40 -2.30 -11.25 15.40
C ALA A 40 -3.27 -11.41 16.59
N ALA A 41 -3.15 -10.52 17.57
CA ALA A 41 -4.36 -10.04 18.22
C ALA A 41 -5.13 -9.37 17.08
N GLU A 42 -6.39 -9.76 16.88
CA GLU A 42 -7.25 -9.08 15.91
C GLU A 42 -7.11 -7.57 16.11
N LEU A 43 -6.49 -6.91 15.13
CA LEU A 43 -6.47 -5.46 15.11
C LEU A 43 -7.93 -5.02 14.99
N THR A 44 -8.31 -3.99 15.73
CA THR A 44 -9.59 -3.34 15.48
C THR A 44 -9.65 -2.90 14.01
N PRO A 45 -10.84 -2.80 13.39
CA PRO A 45 -10.95 -2.37 12.00
C PRO A 45 -10.22 -1.05 11.71
N GLU A 46 -10.24 -0.12 12.67
CA GLU A 46 -9.51 1.15 12.60
C GLU A 46 -7.98 0.95 12.58
N LEU A 47 -7.44 0.09 13.46
CA LEU A 47 -6.00 -0.19 13.48
C LEU A 47 -5.56 -0.99 12.24
N ALA A 48 -6.44 -1.83 11.69
CA ALA A 48 -6.18 -2.54 10.44
C ALA A 48 -6.10 -1.57 9.25
N GLU A 49 -6.97 -0.55 9.20
CA GLU A 49 -6.88 0.53 8.21
C GLU A 49 -5.60 1.36 8.39
N GLY A 50 -5.30 1.77 9.62
CA GLY A 50 -4.06 2.50 9.94
C GLY A 50 -2.80 1.73 9.55
N LYS A 51 -2.78 0.41 9.79
CA LYS A 51 -1.71 -0.49 9.34
C LYS A 51 -1.61 -0.52 7.81
N ASN A 52 -2.73 -0.69 7.12
CA ASN A 52 -2.74 -0.72 5.66
C ASN A 52 -2.20 0.60 5.07
N LEU A 53 -2.62 1.74 5.62
CA LEU A 53 -2.13 3.05 5.21
C LEU A 53 -0.64 3.20 5.48
N TYR A 54 -0.15 2.77 6.63
CA TYR A 54 1.26 2.82 6.98
C TYR A 54 2.10 1.95 6.02
N ASP A 55 1.72 0.69 5.82
CA ASP A 55 2.45 -0.25 4.95
C ASP A 55 2.51 0.25 3.49
N ASN A 56 1.39 0.80 2.98
CA ASN A 56 1.27 1.17 1.57
C ASN A 56 1.64 2.62 1.28
N SER A 57 1.61 3.52 2.26
CA SER A 57 1.94 4.94 2.05
C SER A 57 3.36 5.28 2.47
N CYS A 58 3.83 4.75 3.60
CA CYS A 58 5.14 5.11 4.16
C CYS A 58 6.31 4.39 3.45
N ALA A 59 6.05 3.26 2.79
CA ALA A 59 7.05 2.52 2.02
C ALA A 59 7.27 3.02 0.59
N ARG A 60 6.53 4.04 0.14
CA ARG A 60 6.52 4.46 -1.28
C ARG A 60 7.78 5.21 -1.73
N CYS A 61 8.43 5.90 -0.81
CA CYS A 61 9.51 6.86 -1.14
C CYS A 61 10.86 6.52 -0.48
N HIS A 62 10.86 5.66 0.53
CA HIS A 62 12.04 5.20 1.27
C HIS A 62 11.68 3.88 1.96
N LYS A 63 12.67 3.27 2.63
CA LYS A 63 12.41 2.07 3.44
C LYS A 63 11.31 2.34 4.48
N LEU A 64 10.51 1.31 4.75
CA LEU A 64 9.54 1.35 5.83
C LEU A 64 10.27 1.14 7.17
N TYR A 65 10.26 2.16 8.02
CA TYR A 65 10.85 2.10 9.36
C TYR A 65 9.86 1.47 10.32
N GLU A 66 10.25 0.42 11.05
CA GLU A 66 9.36 -0.28 11.98
C GLU A 66 8.85 0.68 13.07
N PRO A 67 7.62 0.52 13.60
CA PRO A 67 7.10 1.42 14.64
C PRO A 67 8.03 1.55 15.86
N LYS A 68 8.77 0.48 16.18
CA LYS A 68 9.70 0.41 17.32
C LYS A 68 11.09 0.98 17.03
N ASP A 69 11.36 1.45 15.81
CA ASP A 69 12.64 2.10 15.46
C ASP A 69 12.80 3.47 16.13
N PHE A 70 11.69 4.08 16.58
CA PHE A 70 11.67 5.41 17.19
C PHE A 70 10.74 5.45 18.41
N THR A 71 11.00 6.38 19.33
CA THR A 71 10.09 6.64 20.46
C THR A 71 8.83 7.35 20.00
N LYS A 72 7.80 7.38 20.85
CA LYS A 72 6.55 8.09 20.55
C LYS A 72 6.80 9.58 20.30
N GLU A 73 7.73 10.17 21.05
CA GLU A 73 8.14 11.57 20.96
C GLU A 73 8.91 11.85 19.67
N ASP A 74 9.77 10.93 19.22
CA ASP A 74 10.50 11.03 17.95
C ASP A 74 9.57 10.96 16.74
N TRP A 75 8.53 10.12 16.80
CA TRP A 75 7.57 9.97 15.71
C TRP A 75 6.80 11.24 15.38
N GLN A 76 6.50 12.09 16.37
CA GLN A 76 5.70 13.31 16.15
C GLN A 76 6.31 14.26 15.10
N PRO A 77 7.57 14.73 15.22
CA PRO A 77 8.19 15.56 14.19
C PRO A 77 8.48 14.80 12.88
N ILE A 78 8.65 13.48 12.92
CA ILE A 78 8.83 12.65 11.72
C ILE A 78 7.56 12.62 10.88
N LEU A 79 6.42 12.29 11.50
CA LEU A 79 5.14 12.14 10.83
C LEU A 79 4.65 13.48 10.25
N VAL A 80 4.81 14.59 10.97
CA VAL A 80 4.50 15.93 10.45
C VAL A 80 5.29 16.25 9.17
N ARG A 81 6.58 15.89 9.14
CA ARG A 81 7.43 16.07 7.96
C ARG A 81 6.98 15.16 6.81
N MET A 82 6.69 13.89 7.12
CA MET A 82 6.31 12.91 6.11
C MET A 82 4.92 13.16 5.54
N GLN A 83 3.98 13.66 6.33
CA GLN A 83 2.64 14.03 5.87
C GLN A 83 2.71 15.01 4.69
N LYS A 84 3.49 16.09 4.85
CA LYS A 84 3.69 17.11 3.80
C LYS A 84 4.35 16.53 2.55
N LYS A 85 5.35 15.66 2.72
CA LYS A 85 6.10 15.04 1.62
C LYS A 85 5.29 13.99 0.86
N ALA A 86 4.53 13.16 1.59
CA ALA A 86 3.68 12.12 1.04
C ALA A 86 2.31 12.64 0.58
N LYS A 87 2.00 13.91 0.87
CA LYS A 87 0.72 14.57 0.55
C LYS A 87 -0.48 13.80 1.12
N LEU A 88 -0.35 13.35 2.36
CA LEU A 88 -1.42 12.67 3.09
C LEU A 88 -2.29 13.72 3.78
N ASP A 89 -3.60 13.54 3.72
CA ASP A 89 -4.54 14.34 4.51
C ASP A 89 -4.45 14.00 6.00
N ASP A 90 -5.04 14.85 6.83
CA ASP A 90 -4.97 14.74 8.29
C ASP A 90 -5.63 13.46 8.80
N VAL A 91 -6.68 12.99 8.13
CA VAL A 91 -7.42 11.78 8.52
C VAL A 91 -6.53 10.55 8.35
N LYS A 92 -5.93 10.37 7.16
CA LYS A 92 -5.01 9.27 6.90
C LYS A 92 -3.80 9.33 7.82
N MET A 93 -3.26 10.52 8.07
CA MET A 93 -2.11 10.67 8.97
C MET A 93 -2.47 10.32 10.42
N ALA A 94 -3.67 10.66 10.88
CA ALA A 94 -4.15 10.26 12.20
C ALA A 94 -4.26 8.73 12.31
N SER A 95 -4.83 8.04 11.33
CA SER A 95 -4.91 6.57 11.32
C SER A 95 -3.53 5.90 11.35
N ILE A 96 -2.57 6.42 10.57
CA ILE A 96 -1.17 5.95 10.59
C ILE A 96 -0.55 6.17 11.96
N THR A 97 -0.76 7.35 12.56
CA THR A 97 -0.21 7.71 13.87
C THR A 97 -0.78 6.80 14.97
N ASN A 98 -2.10 6.56 14.96
CA ASN A 98 -2.76 5.65 15.89
C ASN A 98 -2.21 4.22 15.77
N TYR A 99 -2.02 3.74 14.54
CA TYR A 99 -1.39 2.45 14.31
C TYR A 99 0.02 2.41 14.91
N ILE A 100 0.91 3.34 14.56
CA ILE A 100 2.29 3.38 15.08
C ILE A 100 2.29 3.40 16.61
N HIS A 101 1.48 4.26 17.23
CA HIS A 101 1.39 4.37 18.69
C HIS A 101 0.86 3.11 19.37
N SER A 102 0.01 2.33 18.71
CA SER A 102 -0.48 1.06 19.27
C SER A 102 0.60 -0.03 19.34
N GLN A 103 1.73 0.17 18.65
CA GLN A 103 2.84 -0.77 18.59
C GLN A 103 3.98 -0.44 19.57
N LEU A 104 3.88 0.70 20.27
CA LEU A 104 4.84 1.22 21.24
C LEU A 104 4.38 0.93 22.67
#